data_AF-A0A8T5U6Z5-F1
#
_entry.id   AF-A0A8T5U6Z5-F1
#
_cell.length_a   1.000
_cell.length_b   1.000
_cell.length_c   1.000
_cell.angle_alpha   90.00
_cell.angle_beta   90.00
_cell.angle_gamma   90.00
#
_symmetry.space_group_name_H-M   'P 1'
#
loop_
_entity.id
_entity.type
_entity.pdbx_description
1 polymer ?
#
loop_
_entity_poly.entity_id
_entity_poly.type
_entity_poly.pdbx_seq_one_letter_code
_entity_poly.pdbx_strand_id
1 'polypeptide(L)'
;MTLLKNKVVLIIIQFLILSLMIYGFNHSYQITFSITTPIEQQIIIQYLANYVIFDDIDGMIFIGLIWIIISLLPILIFFDIKKAYSTNLSTFFFLNFFFYVFLFNNDKDVFDIHFPTLITNTLLLGFTIVVVSVGLSIVLKYLKKPWEMKKQEKFSQDNGKSLMVCPQCGTEFQSIPMFCYNCNTKLVNGDDANSEF
;
A
#
# COMPACT_ATOMS: atom_id res chain seq x y z
N MET A 1 -13.17 2.39 4.79
CA MET A 1 -11.73 2.04 4.99
C MET A 1 -11.43 0.55 4.73
N THR A 2 -12.40 -0.36 4.89
CA THR A 2 -12.23 -1.81 4.65
C THR A 2 -12.02 -2.18 3.17
N LEU A 3 -12.69 -1.49 2.23
CA LEU A 3 -12.54 -1.73 0.78
C LEU A 3 -11.12 -1.46 0.26
N LEU A 4 -10.47 -0.39 0.73
CA LEU A 4 -9.09 -0.03 0.32
C LEU A 4 -8.03 -1.00 0.84
N LYS A 5 -8.38 -1.89 1.79
CA LYS A 5 -7.47 -2.94 2.25
C LYS A 5 -7.54 -4.20 1.37
N ASN A 6 -8.49 -4.27 0.44
CA ASN A 6 -8.56 -5.38 -0.50
C ASN A 6 -7.44 -5.25 -1.56
N LYS A 7 -6.61 -6.28 -1.69
CA LYS A 7 -5.49 -6.32 -2.64
C LYS A 7 -5.95 -6.10 -4.08
N VAL A 8 -7.07 -6.69 -4.49
CA VAL A 8 -7.58 -6.58 -5.87
C VAL A 8 -7.97 -5.14 -6.19
N VAL A 9 -8.64 -4.46 -5.25
CA VAL A 9 -9.03 -3.05 -5.40
C VAL A 9 -7.79 -2.17 -5.52
N LEU A 10 -6.75 -2.42 -4.72
CA LEU A 10 -5.49 -1.67 -4.83
C LEU A 10 -4.80 -1.89 -6.17
N ILE A 11 -4.75 -3.13 -6.66
CA ILE A 11 -4.21 -3.44 -7.98
C ILE A 11 -4.96 -2.60 -9.03
N ILE A 12 -6.29 -2.63 -9.05
CA ILE A 12 -7.11 -1.84 -10.00
C ILE A 12 -6.81 -0.33 -9.89
N ILE A 13 -6.69 0.21 -8.66
CA ILE A 13 -6.33 1.61 -8.46
C ILE A 13 -4.94 1.92 -9.02
N GLN A 14 -3.95 1.06 -8.77
CA GLN A 14 -2.59 1.22 -9.31
C GLN A 14 -2.58 1.23 -10.83
N PHE A 15 -3.35 0.34 -11.47
CA PHE A 15 -3.56 0.33 -12.92
C PHE A 15 -4.16 1.64 -13.43
N LEU A 16 -5.22 2.12 -12.80
CA LEU A 16 -5.88 3.37 -13.22
C LEU A 16 -4.95 4.58 -13.13
N ILE A 17 -4.14 4.67 -12.07
CA ILE A 17 -3.14 5.73 -11.92
C ILE A 17 -2.07 5.60 -13.01
N LEU A 18 -1.59 4.39 -13.29
CA LEU A 18 -0.60 4.14 -14.35
C LEU A 18 -1.13 4.58 -15.72
N SER A 19 -2.34 4.16 -16.07
CA SER A 19 -3.01 4.54 -17.32
C SER A 19 -3.19 6.06 -17.42
N LEU A 20 -3.60 6.71 -16.34
CA LEU A 20 -3.77 8.16 -16.29
C LEU A 20 -2.45 8.90 -16.50
N MET A 21 -1.36 8.42 -15.89
CA MET A 21 -0.03 9.02 -16.05
C MET A 21 0.49 8.85 -17.48
N ILE A 22 0.42 7.64 -18.04
CA ILE A 22 0.87 7.39 -19.41
C ILE A 22 0.10 8.26 -20.40
N TYR A 23 -1.23 8.34 -20.25
CA TYR A 23 -2.07 9.20 -21.08
C TYR A 23 -1.75 10.69 -20.88
N GLY A 24 -1.67 11.15 -19.63
CA GLY A 24 -1.49 12.57 -19.31
C GLY A 24 -0.15 13.17 -19.75
N PHE A 25 0.89 12.34 -19.81
CA PHE A 25 2.21 12.74 -20.30
C PHE A 25 2.46 12.38 -21.77
N ASN A 26 1.45 11.87 -22.48
CA ASN A 26 1.55 11.42 -23.86
C ASN A 26 2.72 10.45 -24.11
N HIS A 27 2.98 9.56 -23.15
CA HIS A 27 4.01 8.54 -23.33
C HIS A 27 3.49 7.47 -24.28
N SER A 28 4.21 7.25 -25.37
CA SER A 28 3.91 6.21 -26.34
C SER A 28 5.19 5.58 -26.85
N TYR A 29 5.26 4.27 -26.79
CA TYR A 29 6.22 3.48 -27.54
C TYR A 29 5.58 3.05 -28.87
N GLN A 30 6.37 2.71 -29.90
CA GLN A 30 5.83 2.22 -31.18
C GLN A 30 6.47 0.87 -31.52
N ILE A 31 5.67 -0.18 -31.56
CA ILE A 31 6.12 -1.50 -32.03
C ILE A 31 5.94 -1.58 -33.55
N THR A 32 6.98 -2.04 -34.23
CA THR A 32 6.85 -2.41 -35.65
C THR A 32 6.36 -3.84 -35.73
N PHE A 33 5.08 -4.03 -36.06
CA PHE A 33 4.44 -5.34 -36.16
C PHE A 33 4.69 -6.01 -37.51
N SER A 34 4.57 -7.34 -37.54
CA SER A 34 4.50 -8.09 -38.79
C SER A 34 3.22 -7.77 -39.58
N ILE A 35 3.30 -7.84 -40.90
CA ILE A 35 2.17 -7.65 -41.83
C ILE A 35 1.06 -8.69 -41.58
N THR A 36 1.42 -9.83 -41.00
CA THR A 36 0.48 -10.93 -40.72
C THR A 36 -0.37 -10.70 -39.48
N THR A 37 -0.01 -9.76 -38.61
CA THR A 37 -0.69 -9.54 -37.32
C THR A 37 -1.96 -8.71 -37.52
N PRO A 38 -3.16 -9.19 -37.15
CA PRO A 38 -4.41 -8.44 -37.24
C PRO A 38 -4.38 -7.10 -36.48
N ILE A 39 -5.04 -6.08 -37.02
CA ILE A 39 -5.03 -4.71 -36.50
C ILE A 39 -5.53 -4.65 -35.05
N GLU A 40 -6.55 -5.44 -34.71
CA GLU A 40 -7.12 -5.49 -33.37
C GLU A 40 -6.09 -5.98 -32.34
N GLN A 41 -5.27 -6.97 -32.73
CA GLN A 41 -4.20 -7.49 -31.88
C GLN A 41 -3.07 -6.48 -31.75
N GLN A 42 -2.69 -5.81 -32.85
CA GLN A 42 -1.68 -4.74 -32.81
C GLN A 42 -2.08 -3.64 -31.83
N ILE A 43 -3.35 -3.20 -31.84
CA ILE A 43 -3.85 -2.17 -30.90
C ILE A 43 -3.70 -2.63 -29.45
N ILE A 44 -4.09 -3.87 -29.13
CA ILE A 44 -3.99 -4.41 -27.76
C ILE A 44 -2.53 -4.49 -27.31
N ILE A 45 -1.66 -5.04 -28.16
CA ILE A 45 -0.23 -5.20 -27.84
C ILE A 45 0.42 -3.83 -27.69
N GLN A 46 0.11 -2.88 -28.58
CA GLN A 46 0.62 -1.53 -28.52
C GLN A 46 0.17 -0.79 -27.26
N TYR A 47 -1.09 -0.99 -26.84
CA TYR A 47 -1.59 -0.45 -25.59
C TYR A 47 -0.81 -1.03 -24.40
N LEU A 48 -0.62 -2.35 -24.36
CA LEU A 48 0.15 -3.03 -23.31
C LEU A 48 1.64 -2.61 -23.31
N ALA A 49 2.22 -2.40 -24.48
CA ALA A 49 3.61 -2.00 -24.66
C ALA A 49 3.92 -0.67 -23.98
N ASN A 50 3.01 0.30 -24.05
CA ASN A 50 3.19 1.61 -23.41
C ASN A 50 3.32 1.54 -21.87
N TYR A 51 2.92 0.43 -21.26
CA TYR A 51 3.06 0.21 -19.81
C TYR A 51 4.40 -0.42 -19.41
N VAL A 52 5.09 -1.04 -20.37
CA VAL A 52 6.18 -1.99 -20.09
C VAL A 52 7.47 -1.62 -20.81
N ILE A 53 7.37 -1.17 -22.05
CA ILE A 53 8.52 -0.92 -22.93
C ILE A 53 8.92 0.55 -22.90
N PHE A 54 10.22 0.75 -22.95
CA PHE A 54 10.89 2.03 -23.18
C PHE A 54 12.18 1.73 -23.95
N ASP A 55 12.52 2.59 -24.90
CA ASP A 55 13.69 2.49 -25.78
C ASP A 55 14.78 3.50 -25.44
N ASP A 56 14.44 4.60 -24.78
CA ASP A 56 15.36 5.65 -24.39
C ASP A 56 15.48 5.81 -22.87
N ILE A 57 16.49 6.59 -22.47
CA ILE A 57 16.77 6.90 -21.07
C ILE A 57 15.61 7.68 -20.44
N ASP A 58 14.98 8.57 -21.20
CA ASP A 58 13.88 9.41 -20.73
C ASP A 58 12.64 8.56 -20.42
N GLY A 59 12.27 7.63 -21.30
CA GLY A 59 11.22 6.65 -21.10
C GLY A 59 11.50 5.72 -19.92
N MET A 60 12.75 5.26 -19.76
CA MET A 60 13.16 4.47 -18.60
C MET A 60 12.97 5.24 -17.29
N ILE A 61 13.42 6.49 -17.23
CA ILE A 61 13.26 7.36 -16.06
C ILE A 61 11.78 7.62 -15.80
N PHE A 62 11.01 7.93 -16.83
CA PHE A 62 9.59 8.23 -16.73
C PHE A 62 8.79 7.05 -16.18
N ILE A 63 8.91 5.87 -16.79
CA ILE A 63 8.24 4.64 -16.34
C ILE A 63 8.73 4.26 -14.93
N GLY A 64 10.04 4.37 -14.66
CA GLY A 64 10.60 4.14 -13.33
C GLY A 64 10.00 5.03 -12.26
N LEU A 65 9.89 6.34 -12.52
CA LEU A 65 9.29 7.31 -11.58
C LEU A 65 7.81 7.04 -11.35
N ILE A 66 7.04 6.70 -12.39
CA ILE A 66 5.63 6.35 -12.22
C ILE A 66 5.50 5.10 -11.34
N TRP A 67 6.30 4.06 -11.58
CA TRP A 67 6.27 2.85 -10.76
C TRP A 67 6.64 3.15 -9.31
N ILE A 68 7.60 4.03 -9.06
CA ILE A 68 7.92 4.49 -7.70
C ILE A 68 6.69 5.15 -7.06
N ILE A 69 6.04 6.10 -7.74
CA ILE A 69 4.85 6.80 -7.24
C ILE A 69 3.72 5.81 -6.92
N ILE A 70 3.44 4.89 -7.84
CA ILE A 70 2.39 3.87 -7.68
C ILE A 70 2.72 2.90 -6.55
N SER A 71 4.00 2.59 -6.34
CA SER A 71 4.45 1.70 -5.28
C SER A 71 4.22 2.27 -3.88
N LEU A 72 4.11 3.60 -3.75
CA LEU A 72 3.81 4.27 -2.48
C LEU A 72 2.45 3.87 -1.92
N LEU A 73 1.48 3.58 -2.79
CA LEU A 73 0.09 3.40 -2.40
C LEU A 73 -0.10 2.19 -1.46
N PRO A 74 0.37 0.97 -1.77
CA PRO A 74 0.32 -0.15 -0.82
C PRO A 74 1.17 0.07 0.44
N ILE A 75 2.28 0.80 0.34
CA ILE A 75 3.16 1.11 1.47
C ILE A 75 2.40 1.95 2.50
N LEU A 76 1.74 3.02 2.05
CA LEU A 76 0.96 3.94 2.89
C LEU A 76 -0.32 3.30 3.43
N ILE A 77 -0.91 2.34 2.72
CA ILE A 77 -2.17 1.72 3.12
C ILE A 77 -1.97 0.57 4.11
N PHE A 78 -0.97 -0.28 3.89
CA PHE A 78 -0.76 -1.46 4.72
C PHE A 78 0.13 -1.22 5.93
N PHE A 79 1.10 -0.29 5.87
CA PHE A 79 2.15 -0.13 6.87
C PHE A 79 2.88 -1.45 7.23
N ASP A 80 2.87 -2.41 6.31
CA ASP A 80 3.46 -3.74 6.45
C ASP A 80 4.34 -4.00 5.22
N ILE A 81 5.63 -4.18 5.47
CA ILE A 81 6.65 -4.35 4.42
C ILE A 81 6.26 -5.50 3.48
N LYS A 82 5.86 -6.65 4.04
CA LYS A 82 5.57 -7.86 3.27
C LYS A 82 4.36 -7.67 2.38
N LYS A 83 3.29 -7.08 2.91
CA LYS A 83 2.08 -6.82 2.13
C LYS A 83 2.32 -5.78 1.05
N ALA A 84 3.06 -4.71 1.35
CA ALA A 84 3.32 -3.63 0.41
C ALA A 84 4.14 -4.09 -0.80
N TYR A 85 5.33 -4.67 -0.60
CA TYR A 85 6.13 -5.13 -1.75
C TYR A 85 5.42 -6.26 -2.50
N SER A 86 4.71 -7.16 -1.81
CA SER A 86 3.97 -8.25 -2.47
C SER A 86 2.90 -7.69 -3.41
N THR A 87 2.11 -6.71 -2.97
CA THR A 87 1.09 -6.08 -3.83
C THR A 87 1.73 -5.34 -5.00
N ASN A 88 2.78 -4.55 -4.77
CA ASN A 88 3.51 -3.85 -5.83
C ASN A 88 4.06 -4.80 -6.88
N LEU A 89 4.70 -5.88 -6.44
CA LEU A 89 5.29 -6.90 -7.30
C LEU A 89 4.22 -7.66 -8.09
N SER A 90 3.08 -7.98 -7.47
CA SER A 90 1.95 -8.62 -8.17
C SER A 90 1.39 -7.73 -9.27
N THR A 91 1.15 -6.44 -9.02
CA THR A 91 0.68 -5.49 -10.04
C THR A 91 1.68 -5.39 -11.19
N PHE A 92 2.95 -5.25 -10.86
CA PHE A 92 4.04 -5.15 -11.82
C PHE A 92 4.15 -6.39 -12.71
N PHE A 93 4.25 -7.58 -12.12
CA PHE A 93 4.37 -8.81 -12.89
C PHE A 93 3.10 -9.18 -13.65
N PHE A 94 1.92 -8.83 -13.15
CA PHE A 94 0.69 -9.06 -13.88
C PHE A 94 0.72 -8.34 -15.24
N LEU A 95 1.07 -7.05 -15.26
CA LEU A 95 1.20 -6.29 -16.52
C LEU A 95 2.20 -6.91 -17.49
N ASN A 96 3.41 -7.16 -17.00
CA ASN A 96 4.50 -7.70 -17.81
C ASN A 96 4.14 -9.09 -18.36
N PHE A 97 3.53 -9.95 -17.52
CA PHE A 97 3.09 -11.28 -17.92
C PHE A 97 2.07 -11.23 -19.06
N PHE A 98 1.03 -10.42 -18.94
CA PHE A 98 0.02 -10.32 -20.00
C PHE A 98 0.60 -9.77 -21.29
N PHE A 99 1.46 -8.76 -21.21
CA PHE A 99 2.17 -8.23 -22.38
C PHE A 99 3.01 -9.32 -23.06
N TYR A 100 3.80 -10.09 -22.30
CA TYR A 100 4.66 -11.14 -22.86
C TYR A 100 3.89 -12.28 -23.50
N VAL A 101 2.83 -12.75 -22.83
CA VAL A 101 1.99 -13.82 -23.39
C VAL A 101 1.29 -13.34 -24.65
N PHE A 102 0.76 -12.11 -24.68
CA PHE A 102 0.10 -11.57 -25.86
C PHE A 102 1.09 -11.39 -27.02
N LEU A 103 2.27 -10.82 -26.77
CA LEU A 103 3.25 -10.61 -27.83
C LEU A 103 3.75 -11.95 -28.38
N PHE A 104 4.12 -12.90 -27.52
CA PHE A 104 4.57 -14.23 -27.93
C PHE A 104 3.54 -14.98 -28.77
N ASN A 105 2.26 -14.92 -28.38
CA ASN A 105 1.21 -15.68 -29.05
C ASN A 105 0.79 -15.09 -30.40
N ASN A 106 0.93 -13.77 -30.58
CA ASN A 106 0.38 -13.08 -31.76
C ASN A 106 1.47 -12.59 -32.72
N ASP A 107 2.70 -12.33 -32.25
CA ASP A 107 3.82 -11.90 -33.10
C ASP A 107 5.15 -12.46 -32.55
N LYS A 108 5.37 -13.76 -32.80
CA LYS A 108 6.52 -14.50 -32.25
C LYS A 108 7.86 -13.96 -32.73
N ASP A 109 7.96 -13.54 -33.99
CA ASP A 109 9.22 -13.02 -34.55
C ASP A 109 9.62 -11.72 -33.84
N VAL A 110 8.65 -10.82 -33.63
CA VAL A 110 8.85 -9.59 -32.84
C VAL A 110 9.19 -9.93 -31.38
N PHE A 111 8.50 -10.92 -30.78
CA PHE A 111 8.81 -11.36 -29.42
C PHE A 111 10.27 -11.84 -29.30
N ASP A 112 10.73 -12.74 -30.16
CA ASP A 112 12.06 -13.35 -30.07
C ASP A 112 13.18 -12.29 -30.20
N ILE A 113 12.96 -11.25 -31.02
CA ILE A 113 13.89 -10.12 -31.17
C ILE A 113 13.96 -9.28 -29.90
N HIS A 114 12.82 -8.95 -29.29
CA HIS A 114 12.75 -8.02 -28.16
C HIS A 114 12.88 -8.68 -26.79
N PHE A 115 12.62 -10.00 -26.69
CA PHE A 115 12.53 -10.71 -25.41
C PHE A 115 13.74 -10.52 -24.49
N PRO A 116 15.01 -10.57 -24.96
CA PRO A 116 16.16 -10.35 -24.09
C PRO A 116 16.14 -8.99 -23.40
N THR A 117 15.85 -7.93 -24.14
CA THR A 117 15.77 -6.56 -23.60
C THR A 117 14.57 -6.40 -22.66
N LEU A 118 13.43 -6.98 -23.04
CA LEU A 118 12.21 -6.97 -22.22
C LEU A 118 12.45 -7.62 -20.87
N ILE A 119 12.98 -8.85 -20.84
CA ILE A 119 13.20 -9.56 -19.58
C ILE A 119 14.24 -8.86 -18.70
N THR A 120 15.31 -8.28 -19.28
CA THR A 120 16.29 -7.51 -18.49
C THR A 120 15.67 -6.28 -17.87
N ASN A 121 14.86 -5.53 -18.63
CA ASN A 121 14.18 -4.34 -18.14
C ASN A 121 13.18 -4.68 -17.02
N THR A 122 12.41 -5.76 -17.18
CA THR A 122 11.50 -6.23 -16.13
C THR A 122 12.23 -6.60 -14.85
N LEU A 123 13.35 -7.32 -14.96
CA LEU A 123 14.12 -7.73 -13.79
C LEU A 123 14.73 -6.52 -13.07
N LEU A 124 15.30 -5.57 -13.83
CA LEU A 124 15.88 -4.34 -13.28
C LEU A 124 14.83 -3.48 -12.57
N LEU A 125 13.70 -3.25 -13.22
CA LEU A 125 12.60 -2.44 -12.67
C LEU A 125 11.92 -3.15 -11.50
N GLY A 126 11.71 -4.46 -11.60
CA GLY A 126 11.17 -5.29 -10.52
C GLY A 126 12.08 -5.27 -9.27
N PHE A 127 13.39 -5.38 -9.46
CA PHE A 127 14.36 -5.22 -8.36
C PHE A 127 14.27 -3.83 -7.73
N THR A 128 14.21 -2.78 -8.56
CA THR A 128 14.07 -1.40 -8.11
C THR A 128 12.81 -1.21 -7.26
N ILE A 129 11.67 -1.73 -7.70
CA ILE A 129 10.41 -1.67 -6.95
C ILE A 129 10.54 -2.35 -5.59
N VAL A 130 11.23 -3.50 -5.50
CA VAL A 130 11.46 -4.18 -4.22
C VAL A 130 12.32 -3.33 -3.29
N VAL A 131 13.45 -2.81 -3.78
CA VAL A 131 14.37 -1.97 -2.99
C VAL A 131 13.64 -0.73 -2.46
N VAL A 132 12.90 -0.03 -3.32
CA VAL A 132 12.11 1.15 -2.93
C VAL A 132 11.01 0.76 -1.95
N SER A 133 10.26 -0.31 -2.22
CA SER A 133 9.16 -0.73 -1.33
C SER A 133 9.64 -1.08 0.07
N VAL A 134 10.76 -1.82 0.17
CA VAL A 134 11.34 -2.22 1.46
C VAL A 134 11.96 -1.01 2.15
N GLY A 135 12.82 -0.26 1.45
CA GLY A 135 13.52 0.90 2.01
C GLY A 135 12.56 1.95 2.54
N LEU A 136 11.55 2.33 1.76
CA LEU A 136 10.59 3.35 2.16
C LEU A 136 9.68 2.88 3.31
N SER A 137 9.28 1.61 3.31
CA SER A 137 8.50 1.04 4.41
C SER A 137 9.29 1.06 5.73
N ILE A 138 10.60 0.79 5.70
CA ILE A 138 11.49 0.89 6.86
C ILE A 138 11.56 2.34 7.33
N VAL A 139 11.84 3.30 6.44
CA VAL A 139 11.92 4.73 6.76
C VAL A 139 10.62 5.21 7.43
N LEU A 140 9.46 4.88 6.85
CA LEU A 140 8.16 5.26 7.41
C LEU A 140 7.93 4.66 8.81
N LYS A 141 8.37 3.42 9.05
CA LYS A 141 8.28 2.80 10.38
C LYS A 141 9.13 3.53 11.41
N TYR A 142 10.34 3.96 11.04
CA TYR A 142 11.21 4.76 11.91
C TYR A 142 10.62 6.15 12.20
N LEU A 143 10.05 6.82 11.19
CA LEU A 143 9.42 8.13 11.35
C LEU A 143 8.17 8.09 12.25
N LYS A 144 7.44 6.97 12.29
CA LYS A 144 6.23 6.82 13.11
C LYS A 144 6.51 6.54 14.59
N LYS A 145 7.63 5.88 14.90
CA LYS A 145 8.06 5.51 16.26
C LYS A 145 7.98 6.65 17.30
N PRO A 146 8.45 7.89 17.02
CA PRO A 146 8.34 8.99 17.99
C PRO A 146 6.89 9.42 18.30
N TRP A 147 5.94 9.18 17.38
CA TRP A 147 4.54 9.55 17.58
C TRP A 147 3.79 8.53 18.45
N GLU A 148 4.13 7.24 18.35
CA GLU A 148 3.55 6.20 19.20
C GLU A 148 4.03 6.31 20.65
N MET A 149 5.29 6.72 20.86
CA MET A 149 5.83 7.02 22.20
C MET A 149 5.08 8.17 22.87
N LYS A 150 4.86 9.30 22.16
CA LYS A 150 4.04 10.41 22.68
C LYS A 150 2.59 10.02 22.96
N LYS A 151 2.01 9.13 22.14
CA LYS A 151 0.64 8.66 22.35
C LYS A 151 0.55 7.77 23.60
N GLN A 152 1.51 6.88 23.83
CA GLN A 152 1.55 6.05 25.04
C GLN A 152 1.76 6.89 26.30
N GLU A 153 2.67 7.86 26.30
CA GLU A 153 2.86 8.78 27.44
C GLU A 153 1.56 9.52 27.78
N LYS A 154 0.82 9.97 26.77
CA LYS A 154 -0.46 10.68 26.98
C LYS A 154 -1.56 9.79 27.54
N PHE A 155 -1.61 8.51 27.17
CA PHE A 155 -2.53 7.53 27.77
C PHE A 155 -2.11 7.10 29.18
N SER A 156 -0.80 7.04 29.46
CA SER A 156 -0.29 6.77 30.81
C SER A 156 -0.50 7.93 31.77
N GLN A 157 -0.63 9.16 31.25
CA GLN A 157 -0.89 10.36 32.05
C GLN A 157 -2.39 10.58 32.33
N ASP A 158 -3.29 10.02 31.50
CA ASP A 158 -4.74 10.05 31.70
C ASP A 158 -5.24 8.92 32.64
N ASN A 159 -4.49 7.82 32.76
CA ASN A 159 -4.65 6.85 33.84
C ASN A 159 -3.96 7.30 35.14
N GLY A 160 -4.08 8.59 35.46
CA GLY A 160 -3.80 9.09 36.80
C GLY A 160 -4.69 8.32 37.77
N LYS A 161 -4.10 7.40 38.53
CA LYS A 161 -4.73 6.59 39.57
C LYS A 161 -5.78 7.43 40.30
N SER A 162 -7.06 7.24 39.99
CA SER A 162 -8.13 7.77 40.81
C SER A 162 -8.11 6.96 42.09
N LEU A 163 -7.29 7.39 43.05
CA LEU A 163 -7.29 6.89 44.41
C LEU A 163 -8.68 7.20 44.96
N MET A 164 -9.59 6.24 44.88
CA MET A 164 -10.91 6.36 45.46
C MET A 164 -10.80 5.90 46.91
N VAL A 165 -11.25 6.74 47.83
CA VAL A 165 -11.30 6.38 49.26
C VAL A 165 -12.73 6.04 49.61
N CYS A 166 -12.95 4.90 50.27
CA CYS A 166 -14.28 4.53 50.74
C CYS A 166 -14.77 5.58 51.75
N PRO A 167 -15.93 6.24 51.54
CA PRO A 167 -16.45 7.25 52.47
C PRO A 167 -16.86 6.66 53.83
N GLN A 168 -17.09 5.35 53.90
CA GLN A 168 -17.62 4.71 55.11
C GLN A 168 -16.52 4.09 56.00
N CYS A 169 -15.39 3.65 55.43
CA CYS A 169 -14.33 2.99 56.19
C CYS A 169 -12.91 3.50 55.90
N GLY A 170 -12.74 4.47 55.00
CA GLY A 170 -11.44 5.06 54.68
C GLY A 170 -10.48 4.17 53.88
N THR A 171 -10.93 3.01 53.39
CA THR A 171 -10.09 2.11 52.59
C THR A 171 -9.81 2.69 51.21
N GLU A 172 -8.54 2.70 50.79
CA GLU A 172 -8.09 3.25 49.51
C GLU A 172 -8.10 2.20 48.40
N PHE A 173 -8.58 2.59 47.22
CA PHE A 173 -8.66 1.73 46.03
C PHE A 173 -7.80 2.31 44.90
N GLN A 174 -7.10 1.41 44.19
CA GLN A 174 -6.34 1.74 42.99
C GLN A 174 -7.19 1.63 41.69
N SER A 175 -8.48 1.32 41.83
CA SER A 175 -9.48 1.21 40.77
C SER A 175 -10.84 1.67 41.33
N ILE A 176 -11.90 1.69 40.51
CA ILE A 176 -13.26 2.05 40.94
C ILE A 176 -14.06 0.74 41.17
N PRO A 177 -14.02 0.12 42.36
CA PRO A 177 -14.80 -1.08 42.63
C PRO A 177 -16.27 -0.74 42.92
N MET A 178 -17.19 -1.60 42.49
CA MET A 178 -18.63 -1.44 42.77
C MET A 178 -18.98 -1.58 44.26
N PHE A 179 -18.14 -2.31 45.01
CA PHE A 179 -18.27 -2.55 46.44
C PHE A 179 -16.91 -2.40 47.12
N CYS A 180 -16.90 -1.81 48.32
CA CYS A 180 -15.71 -1.79 49.16
C CYS A 180 -15.42 -3.20 49.70
N TYR A 181 -14.22 -3.75 49.45
CA TYR A 181 -13.85 -5.09 49.95
C TYR A 181 -13.70 -5.18 51.48
N ASN A 182 -13.55 -4.04 52.17
CA ASN A 182 -13.37 -4.02 53.62
C ASN A 182 -14.70 -3.96 54.39
N CYS A 183 -15.60 -3.04 54.03
CA CYS A 183 -16.89 -2.84 54.71
C CYS A 183 -18.12 -3.27 53.91
N ASN A 184 -17.95 -3.83 52.71
CA ASN A 184 -19.01 -4.25 51.77
C ASN A 184 -20.02 -3.16 51.37
N THR A 185 -19.71 -1.89 51.63
CA THR A 185 -20.54 -0.76 51.19
C THR A 185 -20.49 -0.63 49.66
N LYS A 186 -21.66 -0.46 49.04
CA LYS A 186 -21.79 -0.16 47.61
C LYS A 186 -21.29 1.25 47.33
N LEU A 187 -20.34 1.39 46.41
CA LEU A 187 -19.80 2.69 45.99
C LEU A 187 -20.57 3.13 44.74
N VAL A 188 -21.27 4.27 44.83
CA VAL A 188 -22.05 4.82 43.70
C VAL A 188 -21.12 5.73 42.91
N ASN A 189 -20.93 5.46 41.62
CA ASN A 189 -20.18 6.32 40.72
C ASN A 189 -21.01 7.60 40.48
N GLY A 190 -20.36 8.76 40.53
CA GLY A 190 -21.00 10.08 40.49
C GLY A 190 -21.68 10.47 39.17
N ASP A 191 -21.87 9.54 38.23
CA ASP A 191 -22.55 9.81 36.95
C ASP A 191 -24.07 9.60 37.02
N ASP A 192 -24.59 9.00 38.10
CA ASP A 192 -26.02 8.72 38.27
C ASP A 192 -26.74 9.70 39.24
N ALA A 193 -26.09 10.80 39.63
CA ALA A 193 -26.63 11.74 40.63
C ALA A 193 -27.44 12.93 40.05
N ASN A 194 -27.84 12.89 38.77
CA ASN A 194 -28.65 13.95 38.12
C ASN A 194 -29.77 13.41 37.20
N SER A 195 -30.43 12.32 37.60
CA SER A 195 -31.68 11.89 36.94
C SER A 195 -32.78 11.63 37.97
N GLU A 196 -33.06 12.63 38.81
CA GLU A 196 -34.35 12.78 39.48
C GLU A 196 -34.34 14.18 40.11
N PHE A 197 -34.80 15.18 39.34
CA PHE A 197 -35.68 16.28 39.72
C PHE A 197 -35.93 17.18 38.50
#